data_AF-A0A2D9UH85-F1
#
_entry.id   AF-A0A2D9UH85-F1
#
_cell.length_a   1.000
_cell.length_b   1.000
_cell.length_c   1.000
_cell.angle_alpha   90.00
_cell.angle_beta   90.00
_cell.angle_gamma   90.00
#
_symmetry.space_group_name_H-M   'P 1'
#
loop_
_entity.id
_entity.type
_entity.pdbx_description
1 polymer ?
#
loop_
_entity_poly.entity_id
_entity_poly.type
_entity_poly.pdbx_seq_one_letter_code
_entity_poly.pdbx_strand_id
1 'polypeptide(L)'
;MNKSKSNRRKAIDCQLIEESKSNPGYFKYMVTIQEKDGSTSKQPAYGVDMQDAMKRLVRSENAEMVVQVIEKKQQFFLMALFALCIVIPLVGGYNSSEGQKWWMMLPLATIVLLFLVFGILDRYRSQNK
;
A
#
# COMPACT_ATOMS: atom_id res chain seq x y z
N MET A 1 -14.94 -26.93 29.42
CA MET A 1 -13.84 -26.90 28.43
C MET A 1 -14.01 -25.66 27.56
N ASN A 2 -13.44 -24.52 27.96
CA ASN A 2 -13.56 -23.26 27.23
C ASN A 2 -12.61 -23.29 26.03
N LYS A 3 -13.12 -23.71 24.87
CA LYS A 3 -12.39 -23.70 23.60
C LYS A 3 -12.05 -22.23 23.31
N SER A 4 -10.77 -21.85 23.44
CA SER A 4 -10.31 -20.49 23.14
C SER A 4 -10.81 -20.12 21.74
N LYS A 5 -11.84 -19.28 21.68
CA LYS A 5 -12.49 -18.88 20.44
C LYS A 5 -11.43 -18.11 19.67
N SER A 6 -10.82 -18.74 18.67
CA SER A 6 -9.81 -18.12 17.83
C SER A 6 -10.41 -16.85 17.25
N ASN A 7 -9.99 -15.70 17.75
CA ASN A 7 -10.43 -14.37 17.30
C ASN A 7 -9.77 -14.01 15.96
N ARG A 8 -9.89 -14.92 14.99
CA ARG A 8 -9.35 -14.79 13.65
C ARG A 8 -10.51 -14.75 12.68
N ARG A 9 -10.44 -13.80 11.76
CA ARG A 9 -11.35 -13.68 10.62
C ARG A 9 -11.33 -14.99 9.82
N LYS A 10 -12.49 -15.49 9.43
CA LYS A 10 -12.63 -16.77 8.73
C LYS A 10 -13.82 -16.74 7.78
N ALA A 11 -13.66 -17.38 6.62
CA ALA A 11 -14.80 -17.70 5.78
C ALA A 11 -15.62 -18.82 6.45
N ILE A 12 -16.94 -18.66 6.51
CA ILE A 12 -17.87 -19.65 7.09
C ILE A 12 -18.58 -20.42 5.98
N ASP A 13 -19.03 -19.71 4.94
CA ASP A 13 -19.79 -20.30 3.85
C ASP A 13 -19.36 -19.67 2.53
N CYS A 14 -19.46 -20.44 1.46
CA CYS A 14 -19.15 -20.00 0.11
C CYS A 14 -20.11 -20.67 -0.86
N GLN A 15 -20.92 -19.87 -1.54
CA GLN A 15 -21.94 -20.36 -2.47
C GLN A 15 -21.68 -19.87 -3.88
N LEU A 16 -21.81 -20.77 -4.85
CA LEU A 16 -21.80 -20.42 -6.27
C LEU A 16 -23.11 -19.67 -6.61
N ILE A 17 -23.00 -18.49 -7.23
CA ILE A 17 -24.18 -17.72 -7.67
C ILE A 17 -24.43 -17.91 -9.16
N GLU A 18 -23.46 -17.51 -9.98
CA GLU A 18 -23.62 -17.42 -11.43
C GLU A 18 -22.27 -17.58 -12.12
N GLU A 19 -22.29 -17.98 -13.39
CA GLU A 19 -21.14 -17.84 -14.27
C GLU A 19 -20.93 -16.35 -14.62
N SER A 20 -19.67 -15.95 -14.72
CA SER A 20 -19.30 -14.56 -14.98
C SER A 20 -19.64 -14.19 -16.43
N LYS A 21 -20.48 -13.17 -16.59
CA LYS A 21 -20.87 -12.65 -17.91
C LYS A 21 -19.73 -11.95 -18.63
N SER A 22 -18.77 -11.39 -17.88
CA SER A 22 -17.65 -10.62 -18.44
C SER A 22 -16.46 -11.49 -18.80
N ASN A 23 -16.22 -12.58 -18.04
CA ASN A 23 -15.06 -13.44 -18.21
C ASN A 23 -15.53 -14.90 -18.33
N PRO A 24 -15.58 -15.47 -19.55
CA PRO A 24 -16.00 -16.85 -19.75
C PRO A 24 -15.06 -17.82 -18.99
N GLY A 25 -15.64 -18.86 -18.37
CA GLY A 25 -14.91 -19.82 -17.54
C GLY A 25 -14.61 -19.35 -16.11
N TYR A 26 -15.10 -18.17 -15.71
CA TYR A 26 -15.09 -17.72 -14.32
C TYR A 26 -16.46 -17.84 -13.69
N PHE A 27 -16.49 -18.09 -12.40
CA PHE A 27 -17.70 -18.13 -11.61
C PHE A 27 -17.68 -17.07 -10.52
N LYS A 28 -18.86 -16.56 -10.20
CA LYS A 28 -19.11 -15.66 -9.08
C LYS A 28 -19.54 -16.47 -7.88
N TYR A 29 -18.79 -16.33 -6.80
CA TYR A 29 -19.06 -16.93 -5.51
C TYR A 29 -19.44 -15.84 -4.51
N MET A 30 -20.40 -16.12 -3.63
CA MET A 30 -20.69 -15.30 -2.47
C MET A 30 -20.00 -15.90 -1.25
N VAL A 31 -18.99 -15.21 -0.73
CA VAL A 31 -18.26 -15.63 0.46
C VAL A 31 -18.88 -14.94 1.67
N THR A 32 -19.34 -15.74 2.64
CA THR A 32 -19.77 -15.23 3.94
C THR A 32 -18.60 -15.34 4.91
N ILE A 33 -18.14 -14.19 5.40
CA ILE A 33 -16.98 -14.07 6.28
C ILE A 33 -17.47 -13.68 7.67
N GLN A 34 -16.94 -14.34 8.69
CA GLN A 34 -17.06 -13.89 10.06
C GLN A 34 -15.84 -13.08 10.45
N GLU A 35 -16.10 -11.84 10.82
CA GLU A 35 -15.11 -10.92 11.34
C GLU A 35 -14.72 -11.26 12.77
N LYS A 36 -13.64 -10.64 13.24
CA LYS A 36 -13.12 -10.80 14.61
C LYS A 36 -14.17 -10.46 15.68
N ASP A 37 -15.00 -9.46 15.39
CA ASP A 37 -16.06 -9.00 16.29
C ASP A 37 -17.28 -9.93 16.32
N GLY A 38 -17.26 -11.01 15.53
CA GLY A 38 -18.33 -11.99 15.44
C GLY A 38 -19.41 -11.64 14.42
N SER A 39 -19.39 -10.43 13.85
CA SER A 39 -20.27 -10.02 12.76
C SER A 39 -20.00 -10.82 11.48
N THR A 40 -21.04 -10.97 10.65
CA THR A 40 -20.96 -11.68 9.36
C THR A 40 -21.10 -10.70 8.21
N SER A 41 -20.12 -10.67 7.30
CA SER A 41 -20.13 -9.89 6.07
C SER A 41 -20.24 -10.82 4.87
N LYS A 42 -20.90 -10.36 3.80
CA LYS A 42 -21.00 -11.09 2.53
C LYS A 42 -20.22 -10.33 1.47
N GLN A 43 -19.29 -10.99 0.81
CA GLN A 43 -18.46 -10.40 -0.23
C GLN A 43 -18.49 -11.26 -1.51
N PRO A 44 -18.74 -10.65 -2.67
CA PRO A 44 -18.64 -11.36 -3.94
C PRO A 44 -17.16 -11.58 -4.29
N ALA A 45 -16.83 -12.79 -4.73
CA ALA A 45 -15.51 -13.17 -5.21
C ALA A 45 -15.63 -13.88 -6.55
N TYR A 46 -14.63 -13.68 -7.43
CA TYR A 46 -14.60 -14.26 -8.77
C TYR A 46 -13.39 -15.17 -8.92
N GLY A 47 -13.58 -16.36 -9.46
CA GLY A 47 -12.50 -17.32 -9.71
C GLY A 47 -12.93 -18.41 -10.68
N VAL A 48 -11.96 -19.15 -11.22
CA VAL A 48 -12.24 -20.33 -12.05
C VAL A 48 -12.84 -21.45 -11.20
N ASP A 49 -12.41 -21.53 -9.94
CA ASP A 49 -12.96 -22.39 -8.91
C ASP A 49 -13.15 -21.60 -7.60
N MET A 50 -13.76 -22.25 -6.59
CA MET A 50 -14.02 -21.64 -5.29
C MET A 50 -12.73 -21.27 -4.54
N GLN A 51 -11.66 -22.05 -4.69
CA GLN A 51 -10.39 -21.80 -4.01
C GLN A 51 -9.65 -20.62 -4.64
N ASP A 52 -9.67 -20.50 -5.96
CA ASP A 52 -9.15 -19.38 -6.73
C ASP A 52 -9.91 -18.09 -6.38
N ALA A 53 -11.24 -18.15 -6.30
CA ALA A 53 -12.05 -17.02 -5.88
C ALA A 53 -11.66 -16.53 -4.47
N MET A 54 -11.51 -17.45 -3.51
CA MET A 54 -11.06 -17.11 -2.15
C MET A 54 -9.63 -16.55 -2.12
N LYS A 55 -8.70 -17.15 -2.87
CA LYS A 55 -7.31 -16.66 -2.96
C LYS A 55 -7.26 -15.25 -3.51
N ARG A 56 -8.05 -14.94 -4.52
CA ARG A 56 -8.16 -13.61 -5.12
C ARG A 56 -8.76 -12.60 -4.16
N LEU A 57 -9.81 -12.97 -3.44
CA LEU A 57 -10.42 -12.11 -2.42
C LEU A 57 -9.41 -11.72 -1.33
N VAL A 58 -8.67 -12.69 -0.80
CA VAL A 58 -7.60 -12.43 0.18
C VAL A 58 -6.50 -11.57 -0.43
N ARG A 59 -6.15 -11.80 -1.70
CA ARG A 59 -5.14 -11.00 -2.41
C ARG A 59 -5.56 -9.55 -2.59
N SER A 60 -6.82 -9.28 -2.95
CA SER A 60 -7.34 -7.93 -3.10
C SER A 60 -7.38 -7.18 -1.77
N GLU A 61 -7.81 -7.83 -0.69
CA GLU A 61 -7.82 -7.21 0.64
C GLU A 61 -6.40 -6.92 1.14
N ASN A 62 -5.47 -7.85 0.95
CA ASN A 62 -4.07 -7.62 1.27
C ASN A 62 -3.48 -6.47 0.45
N ALA A 63 -3.83 -6.37 -0.83
CA ALA A 63 -3.40 -5.26 -1.67
C ALA A 63 -3.96 -3.92 -1.16
N GLU A 64 -5.23 -3.87 -0.78
CA GLU A 64 -5.85 -2.66 -0.21
C GLU A 64 -5.17 -2.22 1.09
N MET A 65 -4.90 -3.16 2.01
CA MET A 65 -4.15 -2.86 3.23
C MET A 65 -2.74 -2.32 2.94
N VAL A 66 -2.04 -2.89 1.95
CA VAL A 66 -0.72 -2.42 1.54
C VAL A 66 -0.80 -1.02 0.93
N VAL A 67 -1.79 -0.76 0.07
CA VAL A 67 -2.02 0.57 -0.53
C VAL A 67 -2.26 1.61 0.55
N GLN A 68 -3.14 1.35 1.53
CA GLN A 68 -3.40 2.29 2.64
C GLN A 68 -2.15 2.59 3.46
N VAL A 69 -1.29 1.60 3.71
CA VAL A 69 -0.01 1.79 4.42
C VAL A 69 0.98 2.59 3.58
N ILE A 70 1.05 2.31 2.27
CA ILE A 70 1.93 3.04 1.35
C ILE A 70 1.49 4.49 1.23
N GLU A 71 0.20 4.76 1.02
CA GLU A 71 -0.33 6.13 0.90
C GLU A 71 -0.04 6.94 2.15
N LYS A 72 -0.29 6.37 3.34
CA LYS A 72 0.01 7.05 4.61
C LYS A 72 1.50 7.33 4.79
N LYS A 73 2.38 6.37 4.46
CA LYS A 73 3.84 6.54 4.54
C LYS A 73 4.35 7.53 3.50
N GLN A 74 3.81 7.49 2.29
CA GLN A 74 4.16 8.38 1.19
C GLN A 74 3.79 9.83 1.53
N GLN A 75 2.60 10.07 2.08
CA GLN A 75 2.21 11.40 2.56
C GLN A 75 3.16 11.93 3.63
N PHE A 76 3.54 11.10 4.60
CA PHE A 76 4.51 11.49 5.63
C PHE A 76 5.90 11.80 5.04
N PHE A 77 6.35 10.98 4.10
CA PHE A 77 7.63 11.19 3.39
C PHE A 77 7.63 12.51 2.60
N LEU A 78 6.55 12.80 1.86
CA LEU A 78 6.40 14.06 1.12
C LEU A 78 6.37 15.27 2.06
N MET A 79 5.66 15.18 3.17
CA MET A 79 5.62 16.23 4.18
C MET A 79 7.00 16.48 4.81
N ALA A 80 7.75 15.42 5.11
CA ALA A 80 9.10 15.53 5.65
C ALA A 80 10.08 16.16 4.64
N LEU A 81 10.01 15.76 3.36
CA LEU A 81 10.81 16.36 2.28
C LEU A 81 10.49 17.86 2.15
N PHE A 82 9.21 18.23 2.19
CA PHE A 82 8.78 19.63 2.11
C PHE A 82 9.28 20.45 3.32
N ALA A 83 9.18 19.91 4.53
CA ALA A 83 9.72 20.54 5.73
C ALA A 83 11.24 20.76 5.63
N LEU A 84 11.98 19.77 5.11
CA LEU A 84 13.43 19.87 4.89
C LEU A 84 13.78 21.01 3.91
N CYS A 85 13.00 21.19 2.84
CA CYS A 85 13.19 22.29 1.89
C CYS A 85 12.99 23.68 2.52
N ILE A 86 12.21 23.80 3.59
CA ILE A 86 11.99 25.07 4.30
C ILE A 86 13.03 25.28 5.40
N VAL A 87 13.35 24.23 6.16
CA VAL A 87 14.26 24.31 7.30
C VAL A 87 15.69 24.61 6.86
N ILE A 88 16.18 24.00 5.77
CA ILE A 88 17.56 24.20 5.30
C ILE A 88 17.86 25.66 4.94
N PRO A 89 17.04 26.35 4.11
CA PRO A 89 17.26 27.77 3.82
C PRO A 89 17.08 28.68 5.04
N LEU A 90 16.16 28.36 5.96
CA LEU A 90 15.91 29.18 7.14
C LEU A 90 17.08 29.14 8.13
N VAL A 91 17.59 27.94 8.42
CA VAL A 91 18.77 27.77 9.29
C VAL A 91 20.03 28.26 8.60
N GLY A 92 20.20 27.96 7.31
CA GLY A 92 21.33 28.44 6.53
C GLY A 92 21.36 29.97 6.44
N GLY A 93 20.22 30.61 6.23
CA GLY A 93 20.09 32.06 6.17
C GLY A 93 20.40 32.76 7.49
N TYR A 94 19.99 32.20 8.63
CA TYR A 94 20.31 32.74 9.96
C TYR A 94 21.81 32.72 10.27
N ASN A 95 22.51 31.67 9.83
CA ASN A 95 23.94 31.48 10.14
C ASN A 95 24.89 32.05 9.06
N SER A 96 24.36 32.62 7.98
CA SER A 96 25.19 33.09 6.86
C SER A 96 25.61 34.55 7.03
N SER A 97 26.92 34.81 6.96
CA SER A 97 27.46 36.16 6.75
C SER A 97 27.01 36.71 5.40
N GLU A 98 26.82 38.03 5.29
CA GLU A 98 26.11 38.80 4.24
C GLU A 98 26.40 38.44 2.76
N GLY A 99 27.46 37.68 2.45
CA GLY A 99 27.84 37.29 1.09
C GLY A 99 27.51 35.86 0.63
N GLN A 100 27.20 34.91 1.51
CA GLN A 100 27.18 33.47 1.13
C GLN A 100 25.77 32.91 0.93
N LYS A 101 25.22 33.09 -0.28
CA LYS A 101 23.82 32.72 -0.63
C LYS A 101 23.62 31.26 -1.10
N TRP A 102 24.67 30.44 -1.13
CA TRP A 102 24.59 29.08 -1.69
C TRP A 102 23.70 28.11 -0.91
N TRP A 103 23.37 28.41 0.35
CA TRP A 103 22.47 27.60 1.18
C TRP A 103 21.08 27.39 0.58
N MET A 104 20.62 28.32 -0.27
CA MET A 104 19.33 28.19 -0.98
C MET A 104 19.34 27.11 -2.07
N MET A 105 20.52 26.71 -2.58
CA MET A 105 20.66 25.71 -3.64
C MET A 105 20.75 24.27 -3.12
N LEU A 106 21.08 24.09 -1.83
CA LEU A 106 21.20 22.79 -1.19
C LEU A 106 19.93 21.91 -1.28
N PRO A 107 18.72 22.40 -0.97
CA PRO A 107 17.53 21.55 -1.06
C PRO A 107 17.29 21.05 -2.49
N LEU A 108 17.52 21.89 -3.49
CA LEU A 108 17.37 21.50 -4.90
C LEU A 108 18.38 20.41 -5.29
N ALA A 109 19.64 20.55 -4.88
CA ALA A 109 20.67 19.52 -5.10
C ALA A 109 20.32 18.19 -4.41
N THR A 110 19.80 18.23 -3.19
CA THR A 110 19.40 17.00 -2.46
C THR A 110 18.26 16.25 -3.14
N ILE A 111 17.29 16.96 -3.71
CA ILE A 111 16.17 16.35 -4.45
C ILE A 111 16.69 15.64 -5.70
N VAL A 112 17.52 16.31 -6.50
CA VAL A 112 18.09 15.73 -7.73
C VAL A 112 18.88 14.46 -7.41
N LEU A 113 19.70 14.49 -6.35
CA LEU A 113 20.49 13.33 -5.94
C LEU A 113 19.61 12.16 -5.49
N LEU A 114 18.54 12.42 -4.73
CA LEU A 114 17.59 11.39 -4.33
C LEU A 114 16.92 10.73 -5.54
N PHE A 115 16.50 11.51 -6.55
CA PHE A 115 15.90 10.95 -7.76
C PHE A 115 16.89 10.11 -8.57
N LEU A 116 18.16 10.52 -8.67
CA LEU A 116 19.19 9.73 -9.34
C LEU A 116 19.45 8.40 -8.63
N VAL A 117 19.59 8.43 -7.30
CA VAL A 117 19.78 7.22 -6.49
C VAL A 117 18.58 6.28 -6.62
N PHE A 118 17.35 6.80 -6.55
CA PHE A 118 16.14 6.01 -6.77
C PHE A 118 16.12 5.37 -8.16
N GLY A 119 16.47 6.11 -9.22
CA GLY A 119 16.54 5.59 -10.58
C GLY A 119 17.58 4.46 -10.75
N ILE A 120 18.74 4.59 -10.12
CA ILE A 120 19.78 3.54 -10.13
C ILE A 120 19.30 2.29 -9.37
N LEU A 121 18.70 2.47 -8.19
CA LEU A 121 18.18 1.36 -7.40
C LEU A 121 17.05 0.61 -8.11
N ASP A 122 16.15 1.33 -8.78
CA ASP A 122 15.06 0.70 -9.53
C ASP A 122 15.58 -0.09 -10.73
N ARG A 123 16.57 0.46 -11.45
CA ARG A 123 17.28 -0.26 -12.51
C ARG A 123 17.93 -1.54 -12.00
N TYR A 124 18.59 -1.49 -10.83
CA TYR A 124 19.20 -2.66 -10.22
C TYR A 124 18.17 -3.72 -9.80
N ARG A 125 17.04 -3.30 -9.20
CA ARG A 125 15.95 -4.21 -8.82
C ARG A 125 15.30 -4.88 -10.03
N SER A 126 15.14 -4.15 -11.14
CA SER A 126 14.58 -4.68 -12.39
C SER A 126 15.44 -5.79 -13.00
N GLN A 127 16.78 -5.67 -12.91
CA GLN A 127 17.70 -6.70 -13.42
C GLN A 127 17.74 -7.99 -12.58
N ASN A 128 17.37 -7.92 -11.30
CA ASN A 128 17.39 -9.05 -10.37
C ASN A 128 16.02 -9.74 -10.21
N LYS A 129 15.05 -9.46 -11.09
CA LYS A 129 13.70 -10.02 -11.09
C LYS A 129 13.50 -10.92 -12.31
#